data_AF-A0A350LXT0-F1
#
_entry.id   AF-A0A350LXT0-F1
#
_cell.length_a   1.000
_cell.length_b   1.000
_cell.length_c   1.000
_cell.angle_alpha   90.00
_cell.angle_beta   90.00
_cell.angle_gamma   90.00
#
_symmetry.space_group_name_H-M   'P 1'
#
loop_
_entity.id
_entity.type
_entity.pdbx_description
1 polymer ?
#
loop_
_entity_poly.entity_id
_entity_poly.type
_entity_poly.pdbx_seq_one_letter_code
_entity_poly.pdbx_strand_id
1 'polypeptide(L)'
;MKRIVGCLIISFFVSNACFSKITPKDGGDKIVIRKGDTLWSLAKKYYNDPNLWPKFLEFNIIDNPDKIYPGEKIAIGRDLALDLASAMRGRINRLEKEKVSLRKAISVLKKEKQELIEKYEEMVDDLKKHLPTDMELRLKHQAEIEFMEQEILALEAKILEKDKEKAKTDVELSARIQEIKEKKKEIQRREEEIRLLDEKLDWAHDEIYLLKTGIRELEERLKNQEIAIKERDRRIEELMEEKGLYSSFAHFLIFAIVSGLIALSVSN
;
A
#
# COMPACT_ATOMS: atom_id res chain seq x y z
N MET A 1 -18.58 43.78 -51.28
CA MET A 1 -18.37 44.08 -49.85
C MET A 1 -18.83 42.87 -49.04
N LYS A 2 -17.98 42.36 -48.13
CA LYS A 2 -18.25 41.75 -46.80
C LYS A 2 -19.44 40.75 -46.66
N ARG A 3 -19.41 39.60 -45.97
CA ARG A 3 -18.50 38.80 -45.12
C ARG A 3 -19.38 37.64 -44.55
N ILE A 4 -18.76 36.65 -43.91
CA ILE A 4 -19.32 35.65 -42.94
C ILE A 4 -19.97 34.41 -43.61
N VAL A 5 -19.28 33.26 -43.71
CA VAL A 5 -18.83 32.29 -42.67
C VAL A 5 -20.00 31.53 -42.03
N GLY A 6 -20.03 30.21 -42.20
CA GLY A 6 -20.96 29.31 -41.52
C GLY A 6 -20.77 27.84 -41.89
N CYS A 7 -19.55 27.31 -41.70
CA CYS A 7 -19.26 25.88 -41.76
C CYS A 7 -20.02 25.15 -40.64
N LEU A 8 -21.09 24.43 -40.97
CA LEU A 8 -21.69 23.43 -40.08
C LEU A 8 -21.03 22.08 -40.33
N ILE A 9 -19.81 21.91 -39.80
CA ILE A 9 -19.24 20.58 -39.58
C ILE A 9 -19.71 20.16 -38.19
N ILE A 10 -20.81 19.41 -38.13
CA ILE A 10 -21.17 18.66 -36.94
C ILE A 10 -20.18 17.50 -36.85
N SER A 11 -19.03 17.76 -36.21
CA SER A 11 -18.14 16.70 -35.74
C SER A 11 -18.86 16.01 -34.58
N PHE A 12 -19.57 14.93 -34.89
CA PHE A 12 -19.99 13.95 -33.90
C PHE A 12 -18.72 13.25 -33.41
N PHE A 13 -17.99 13.90 -32.50
CA PHE A 13 -16.95 13.28 -31.71
C PHE A 13 -17.68 12.39 -30.71
N VAL A 14 -17.97 11.15 -31.14
CA VAL A 14 -18.31 10.08 -30.20
C VAL A 14 -17.09 9.94 -29.31
N SER A 15 -17.19 10.48 -28.11
CA SER A 15 -16.38 10.03 -27.00
C SER A 15 -16.63 8.53 -26.86
N ASN A 16 -15.78 7.73 -27.50
CA ASN A 16 -15.48 6.39 -27.04
C ASN A 16 -14.78 6.58 -25.69
N ALA A 17 -15.58 6.84 -24.65
CA ALA A 17 -15.20 6.51 -23.30
C ALA A 17 -15.04 5.00 -23.29
N CYS A 18 -13.82 4.54 -23.58
CA CYS A 18 -13.40 3.19 -23.30
C CYS A 18 -13.56 3.05 -21.78
N PHE A 19 -14.64 2.40 -21.36
CA PHE A 19 -14.80 1.99 -19.98
C PHE A 19 -13.56 1.16 -19.62
N SER A 20 -12.78 1.67 -18.66
CA SER A 20 -11.62 0.98 -18.13
C SER A 20 -12.09 -0.32 -17.49
N LYS A 21 -11.79 -1.48 -18.09
CA LYS A 21 -12.19 -2.79 -17.51
C LYS A 21 -11.36 -3.17 -16.29
N ILE A 22 -10.26 -2.45 -16.09
CA ILE A 22 -9.39 -2.56 -14.93
C ILE A 22 -9.51 -1.28 -14.13
N THR A 23 -9.92 -1.40 -12.87
CA THR A 23 -9.91 -0.28 -11.92
C THR A 23 -8.84 -0.55 -10.87
N PRO A 24 -7.68 0.14 -10.93
CA PRO A 24 -6.66 0.03 -9.90
C PRO A 24 -7.17 0.57 -8.57
N LYS A 25 -6.98 -0.20 -7.50
CA LYS A 25 -7.15 0.29 -6.12
C LYS A 25 -6.02 1.26 -5.79
N ASP A 26 -6.27 2.21 -4.89
CA ASP A 26 -5.31 3.28 -4.58
C ASP A 26 -4.03 2.76 -3.89
N GLY A 27 -2.91 3.48 -4.07
CA GLY A 27 -1.67 3.26 -3.30
C GLY A 27 -0.56 2.42 -3.94
N GLY A 28 -0.65 2.04 -5.24
CA GLY A 28 0.38 1.23 -5.91
C GLY A 28 0.94 1.83 -7.21
N ASP A 29 2.13 1.39 -7.62
CA ASP A 29 2.73 1.75 -8.92
C ASP A 29 1.88 1.16 -10.06
N LYS A 30 1.51 2.01 -11.02
CA LYS A 30 0.63 1.65 -12.15
C LYS A 30 1.46 1.51 -13.42
N ILE A 31 1.21 0.44 -14.17
CA ILE A 31 1.84 0.21 -15.47
C ILE A 31 0.78 0.16 -16.56
N VAL A 32 1.19 0.50 -17.79
CA VAL A 32 0.33 0.42 -18.97
C VAL A 32 0.54 -0.93 -19.64
N ILE A 33 -0.54 -1.68 -19.81
CA ILE A 33 -0.55 -2.98 -20.49
C ILE A 33 -0.20 -2.79 -21.96
N ARG A 34 0.70 -3.61 -22.49
CA ARG A 34 1.14 -3.58 -23.89
C ARG A 34 0.57 -4.77 -24.65
N LYS A 35 0.57 -4.67 -25.98
CA LYS A 35 0.16 -5.78 -26.85
C LYS A 35 1.04 -7.01 -26.57
N GLY A 36 0.40 -8.12 -26.22
CA GLY A 36 1.07 -9.38 -25.87
C GLY A 36 1.31 -9.59 -24.38
N ASP A 37 1.03 -8.59 -23.53
CA ASP A 37 1.06 -8.78 -22.09
C ASP A 37 -0.11 -9.66 -21.65
N THR A 38 0.19 -10.63 -20.80
CA THR A 38 -0.76 -11.44 -20.01
C THR A 38 -0.52 -11.20 -18.53
N LEU A 39 -1.52 -11.40 -17.66
CA LEU A 39 -1.32 -11.33 -16.21
C LEU A 39 -0.17 -12.26 -15.76
N TRP A 40 -0.03 -13.43 -16.39
CA TRP A 40 1.07 -14.37 -16.17
C TRP A 40 2.44 -13.78 -16.51
N SER A 41 2.58 -13.18 -17.69
CA SER A 41 3.84 -12.55 -18.13
C SER A 41 4.21 -11.32 -17.30
N LEU A 42 3.20 -10.54 -16.89
CA LEU A 42 3.37 -9.39 -16.00
C LEU A 42 3.80 -9.87 -14.61
N ALA A 43 3.22 -10.95 -14.08
CA ALA A 43 3.62 -11.52 -12.80
C ALA A 43 5.07 -12.03 -12.84
N LYS A 44 5.47 -12.70 -13.92
CA LYS A 44 6.87 -13.09 -14.13
C LYS A 44 7.80 -11.88 -14.15
N LYS A 45 7.39 -10.78 -14.79
CA LYS A 45 8.21 -9.57 -14.93
C LYS A 45 8.35 -8.79 -13.64
N TYR A 46 7.25 -8.59 -12.90
CA TYR A 46 7.20 -7.70 -11.74
C TYR A 46 7.33 -8.42 -10.39
N TYR A 47 6.96 -9.70 -10.30
CA TYR A 47 7.08 -10.49 -9.09
C TYR A 47 8.12 -11.62 -9.18
N ASN A 48 8.77 -11.77 -10.34
CA ASN A 48 9.74 -12.83 -10.62
C ASN A 48 9.17 -14.26 -10.45
N ASP A 49 7.84 -14.39 -10.42
CA ASP A 49 7.11 -15.65 -10.32
C ASP A 49 5.78 -15.51 -11.07
N PRO A 50 5.60 -16.23 -12.20
CA PRO A 50 4.38 -16.15 -12.97
C PRO A 50 3.12 -16.66 -12.24
N ASN A 51 3.27 -17.53 -11.24
CA ASN A 51 2.13 -18.07 -10.49
C ASN A 51 1.49 -17.02 -9.57
N LEU A 52 2.16 -15.87 -9.38
CA LEU A 52 1.65 -14.74 -8.61
C LEU A 52 0.72 -13.82 -9.41
N TRP A 53 0.30 -14.21 -10.61
CA TRP A 53 -0.68 -13.45 -11.38
C TRP A 53 -2.03 -13.19 -10.65
N PRO A 54 -2.57 -14.07 -9.77
CA PRO A 54 -3.81 -13.77 -9.05
C PRO A 54 -3.67 -12.58 -8.11
N LYS A 55 -2.44 -12.21 -7.75
CA LYS A 55 -2.15 -11.08 -6.87
C LYS A 55 -2.56 -9.74 -7.47
N PHE A 56 -2.59 -9.62 -8.79
CA PHE A 56 -3.13 -8.42 -9.45
C PHE A 56 -4.60 -8.18 -9.06
N LEU A 57 -5.37 -9.22 -8.70
CA LEU A 57 -6.76 -9.10 -8.25
C LEU A 57 -6.88 -8.53 -6.83
N GLU A 58 -5.83 -8.62 -6.01
CA GLU A 58 -5.81 -7.98 -4.68
C GLU A 58 -5.82 -6.45 -4.83
N PHE A 59 -5.11 -5.91 -5.84
CA PHE A 59 -4.88 -4.48 -6.05
C PHE A 59 -5.67 -3.87 -7.20
N ASN A 60 -6.41 -4.67 -7.97
CA ASN A 60 -7.21 -4.19 -9.08
C ASN A 60 -8.56 -4.90 -9.08
N ILE A 61 -9.60 -4.14 -9.42
CA ILE A 61 -10.88 -4.71 -9.81
C ILE A 61 -10.77 -5.01 -11.30
N ILE A 62 -10.81 -6.30 -11.66
CA ILE A 62 -10.73 -6.78 -13.03
C ILE A 62 -11.97 -7.63 -13.31
N ASP A 63 -12.81 -7.19 -14.24
CA ASP A 63 -14.07 -7.88 -14.56
C ASP A 63 -13.84 -9.31 -15.06
N ASN A 64 -12.79 -9.50 -15.86
CA ASN A 64 -12.38 -10.80 -16.38
C ASN A 64 -10.84 -10.89 -16.43
N PRO A 65 -10.21 -11.69 -15.56
CA PRO A 65 -8.76 -11.83 -15.49
C PRO A 65 -8.10 -12.34 -16.79
N ASP A 66 -8.84 -13.09 -17.62
CA ASP A 66 -8.35 -13.59 -18.90
C ASP A 66 -8.40 -12.53 -20.02
N LYS A 67 -9.02 -11.38 -19.77
CA LYS A 67 -9.23 -10.32 -20.75
C LYS A 67 -8.69 -8.98 -20.27
N ILE A 68 -7.40 -8.78 -20.48
CA ILE A 68 -6.72 -7.49 -20.31
C ILE A 68 -6.37 -6.89 -21.68
N TYR A 69 -6.46 -5.56 -21.80
CA TYR A 69 -6.31 -4.87 -23.08
C TYR A 69 -5.12 -3.91 -23.08
N PRO A 70 -4.40 -3.79 -24.21
CA PRO A 70 -3.35 -2.80 -24.35
C PRO A 70 -3.86 -1.38 -24.13
N GLY A 71 -3.10 -0.57 -23.39
CA GLY A 71 -3.47 0.80 -23.02
C GLY A 71 -4.15 0.92 -21.65
N GLU A 72 -4.65 -0.18 -21.07
CA GLU A 72 -5.20 -0.18 -19.72
C GLU A 72 -4.10 -0.01 -18.67
N LYS A 73 -4.46 0.64 -17.55
CA LYS A 73 -3.56 0.83 -16.41
C LYS A 73 -3.86 -0.24 -15.36
N ILE A 74 -2.84 -0.98 -14.94
CA ILE A 74 -2.92 -1.99 -13.89
C ILE A 74 -1.96 -1.62 -12.75
N ALA A 75 -2.45 -1.65 -11.51
CA ALA A 75 -1.60 -1.52 -10.33
C ALA A 75 -0.85 -2.81 -10.06
N ILE A 76 0.45 -2.72 -9.82
CA ILE A 76 1.26 -3.86 -9.40
C ILE A 76 1.04 -4.14 -7.91
N GLY A 77 0.76 -3.13 -7.08
CA GLY A 77 0.65 -3.30 -5.64
C GLY A 77 2.01 -3.64 -5.00
N ARG A 78 2.49 -2.76 -4.12
CA ARG A 78 3.69 -3.05 -3.33
C ARG A 78 3.30 -3.92 -2.15
N ASP A 79 3.62 -5.20 -2.23
CA ASP A 79 3.62 -6.06 -1.05
C ASP A 79 5.05 -6.18 -0.54
N LEU A 80 5.33 -5.43 0.53
CA LEU A 80 6.63 -5.40 1.18
C LEU A 80 7.12 -6.81 1.54
N ALA A 81 6.23 -7.76 1.85
CA ALA A 81 6.57 -9.15 2.12
C ALA A 81 7.13 -9.86 0.87
N LEU A 82 6.54 -9.57 -0.29
CA LEU A 82 6.94 -10.16 -1.57
C LEU A 82 8.24 -9.54 -2.10
N ASP A 83 8.41 -8.24 -1.92
CA ASP A 83 9.65 -7.53 -2.22
C ASP A 83 10.80 -8.08 -1.37
N LEU A 84 10.57 -8.30 -0.08
CA LEU A 84 11.53 -8.97 0.80
C LEU A 84 11.81 -10.40 0.34
N ALA A 85 10.78 -11.20 0.08
CA ALA A 85 10.92 -12.61 -0.31
C ALA A 85 11.62 -12.79 -1.66
N SER A 86 11.40 -11.90 -2.63
CA SER A 86 12.09 -11.94 -3.93
C SER A 86 13.58 -11.55 -3.80
N ALA A 87 13.89 -10.49 -3.03
CA ALA A 87 15.27 -10.08 -2.76
C ALA A 87 16.05 -11.17 -2.01
N MET A 88 15.42 -11.81 -1.02
CA MET A 88 16.01 -12.91 -0.25
C MET A 88 16.23 -14.16 -1.11
N ARG A 89 15.27 -14.55 -1.95
CA ARG A 89 15.43 -15.66 -2.92
C ARG A 89 16.62 -15.45 -3.86
N GLY A 90 16.83 -14.23 -4.34
CA GLY A 90 18.00 -13.89 -5.16
C GLY A 90 19.33 -14.09 -4.44
N ARG A 91 19.38 -13.82 -3.12
CA ARG A 91 20.56 -14.09 -2.28
C ARG A 91 20.77 -15.60 -2.09
N ILE A 92 19.72 -16.35 -1.78
CA ILE A 92 19.77 -17.81 -1.59
C ILE A 92 20.31 -18.52 -2.84
N ASN A 93 19.78 -18.18 -4.02
CA ASN A 93 20.22 -18.80 -5.28
C ASN A 93 21.70 -18.53 -5.60
N ARG A 94 22.24 -17.35 -5.24
CA ARG A 94 23.67 -17.04 -5.39
C ARG A 94 24.52 -17.93 -4.48
N LEU A 95 24.15 -18.03 -3.21
CA LEU A 95 24.85 -18.85 -2.22
C LEU A 95 24.83 -20.34 -2.61
N GLU A 96 23.72 -20.82 -3.19
CA GLU A 96 23.64 -22.21 -3.67
C GLU A 96 24.57 -22.49 -4.85
N LYS A 97 24.66 -21.57 -5.82
CA LYS A 97 25.61 -21.70 -6.93
C LYS A 97 27.06 -21.74 -6.42
N GLU A 98 27.39 -20.88 -5.47
CA GLU A 98 28.72 -20.83 -4.87
C GLU A 98 29.04 -22.13 -4.11
N LYS A 99 28.10 -22.66 -3.32
CA LYS A 99 28.24 -23.95 -2.62
C LYS A 99 28.48 -25.12 -3.58
N VAL A 100 27.77 -25.16 -4.70
CA VAL A 100 27.96 -26.20 -5.74
C VAL A 100 29.36 -26.09 -6.36
N SER A 101 29.82 -24.88 -6.65
CA SER A 101 31.18 -24.64 -7.16
C SER A 101 32.26 -25.11 -6.19
N LEU A 102 32.11 -24.77 -4.90
CA LEU A 102 33.05 -25.19 -3.85
C LEU A 102 33.08 -26.70 -3.66
N ARG A 103 31.92 -27.38 -3.67
CA ARG A 103 31.86 -28.85 -3.61
C ARG A 103 32.59 -29.49 -4.77
N LYS A 104 32.45 -28.95 -5.97
CA LYS A 104 33.17 -29.43 -7.15
C LYS A 104 34.68 -29.25 -6.99
N ALA A 105 35.13 -28.08 -6.54
CA ALA A 105 36.55 -27.84 -6.24
C ALA A 105 37.11 -28.83 -5.21
N ILE A 106 36.38 -29.09 -4.13
CA ILE A 106 36.77 -30.10 -3.13
C ILE A 106 36.84 -31.50 -3.74
N SER A 107 35.91 -31.88 -4.62
CA SER A 107 35.95 -33.19 -5.27
C SER A 107 37.19 -33.37 -6.16
N VAL A 108 37.62 -32.32 -6.84
CA VAL A 108 38.85 -32.31 -7.65
C VAL A 108 40.07 -32.46 -6.75
N LEU A 109 40.18 -31.62 -5.71
CA LEU A 109 41.29 -31.67 -4.76
C LEU A 109 41.40 -33.03 -4.05
N LYS A 110 40.27 -33.67 -3.70
CA LYS A 110 40.27 -35.02 -3.12
C LYS A 110 40.83 -36.06 -4.09
N LYS A 111 40.52 -35.94 -5.39
CA LYS A 111 41.05 -36.84 -6.43
C LYS A 111 42.55 -36.61 -6.65
N GLU A 112 42.99 -35.36 -6.76
CA GLU A 112 44.40 -35.01 -6.91
C GLU A 112 45.22 -35.50 -5.71
N LYS A 113 44.71 -35.33 -4.48
CA LYS A 113 45.33 -35.90 -3.26
C LYS A 113 45.49 -37.42 -3.38
N GLN A 114 44.45 -38.12 -3.81
CA GLN A 114 44.48 -39.58 -3.94
C GLN A 114 45.50 -40.05 -4.98
N GLU A 115 45.58 -39.37 -6.14
CA GLU A 115 46.58 -39.65 -7.18
C GLU A 115 48.01 -39.42 -6.69
N LEU A 116 48.25 -38.36 -5.89
CA LEU A 116 49.55 -38.14 -5.25
C LEU A 116 49.91 -39.23 -4.25
N ILE A 117 48.95 -39.69 -3.44
CA ILE A 117 49.16 -40.79 -2.49
C ILE A 117 49.54 -42.07 -3.24
N GLU A 118 48.79 -42.44 -4.28
CA GLU A 118 49.06 -43.63 -5.09
C GLU A 118 50.45 -43.57 -5.75
N LYS A 119 50.81 -42.42 -6.32
CA LYS A 119 52.14 -42.19 -6.89
C LYS A 119 53.26 -42.30 -5.85
N TYR A 120 53.00 -41.81 -4.64
CA TYR A 120 53.95 -41.93 -3.54
C TYR A 120 54.10 -43.38 -3.06
N GLU A 121 52.99 -44.12 -2.91
CA GLU A 121 53.00 -45.53 -2.53
C GLU A 121 53.74 -46.39 -3.56
N GLU A 122 53.51 -46.16 -4.85
CA GLU A 122 54.19 -46.87 -5.95
C GLU A 122 55.71 -46.59 -5.94
N MET A 123 56.11 -45.33 -5.79
CA MET A 123 57.52 -44.94 -5.69
C MET A 123 58.19 -45.55 -4.44
N VAL A 124 57.47 -45.62 -3.32
CA VAL A 124 57.95 -46.25 -2.09
C VAL A 124 58.08 -47.76 -2.25
N ASP A 125 57.18 -48.42 -2.99
CA ASP A 125 57.25 -49.86 -3.26
C ASP A 125 58.41 -50.22 -4.20
N ASP A 126 58.70 -49.39 -5.20
CA ASP A 126 59.88 -49.53 -6.05
C ASP A 126 61.18 -49.24 -5.30
N LEU A 127 61.22 -48.24 -4.42
CA LEU A 127 62.38 -47.98 -3.56
C LEU A 127 62.64 -49.13 -2.58
N LYS A 128 61.59 -49.73 -2.00
CA LYS A 128 61.68 -50.93 -1.14
C LYS A 128 62.31 -52.12 -1.85
N LYS A 129 62.14 -52.24 -3.17
CA LYS A 129 62.75 -53.32 -3.98
C LYS A 129 64.26 -53.11 -4.20
N HIS A 130 64.80 -51.90 -4.04
CA HIS A 130 66.17 -51.57 -4.48
C HIS A 130 67.10 -50.94 -3.43
N LEU A 131 66.67 -50.51 -2.25
CA LEU A 131 67.62 -49.95 -1.26
C LEU A 131 67.06 -49.91 0.18
N PRO A 132 67.93 -49.92 1.23
CA PRO A 132 67.51 -49.71 2.60
C PRO A 132 66.86 -48.34 2.77
N THR A 133 65.72 -48.35 3.47
CA THR A 133 64.90 -47.23 3.98
C THR A 133 65.55 -45.85 3.89
N ASP A 134 65.30 -45.10 2.80
CA ASP A 134 65.49 -43.65 2.82
C ASP A 134 64.31 -43.03 3.59
N MET A 135 64.51 -42.91 4.90
CA MET A 135 63.57 -42.37 5.86
C MET A 135 63.25 -40.89 5.59
N GLU A 136 64.14 -40.16 4.93
CA GLU A 136 64.04 -38.72 4.72
C GLU A 136 62.99 -38.37 3.66
N LEU A 137 62.96 -39.11 2.54
CA LEU A 137 61.95 -38.95 1.50
C LEU A 137 60.54 -39.35 1.97
N ARG A 138 60.46 -40.36 2.85
CA ARG A 138 59.18 -40.79 3.43
C ARG A 138 58.60 -39.77 4.41
N LEU A 139 59.46 -39.19 5.24
CA LEU A 139 59.07 -38.13 6.17
C LEU A 139 58.62 -36.87 5.42
N LYS A 140 59.25 -36.54 4.29
CA LYS A 140 58.87 -35.38 3.47
C LYS A 140 57.46 -35.50 2.87
N HIS A 141 57.14 -36.65 2.27
CA HIS A 141 55.81 -36.87 1.72
C HIS A 141 54.74 -37.05 2.81
N GLN A 142 55.09 -37.66 3.95
CA GLN A 142 54.20 -37.72 5.12
C GLN A 142 53.83 -36.31 5.61
N ALA A 143 54.80 -35.39 5.67
CA ALA A 143 54.56 -34.00 6.03
C ALA A 143 53.68 -33.25 5.00
N GLU A 144 53.84 -33.53 3.69
CA GLU A 144 52.99 -32.96 2.64
C GLU A 144 51.55 -33.48 2.72
N ILE A 145 51.34 -34.76 3.03
CA ILE A 145 50.00 -35.34 3.25
C ILE A 145 49.33 -34.71 4.47
N GLU A 146 50.06 -34.58 5.59
CA GLU A 146 49.55 -33.95 6.81
C GLU A 146 49.19 -32.47 6.58
N PHE A 147 49.98 -31.76 5.78
CA PHE A 147 49.67 -30.38 5.39
C PHE A 147 48.36 -30.28 4.58
N MET A 148 48.19 -31.13 3.57
CA MET A 148 46.95 -31.18 2.79
C MET A 148 45.72 -31.54 3.64
N GLU A 149 45.89 -32.40 4.65
CA GLU A 149 44.82 -32.74 5.58
C GLU A 149 44.38 -31.56 6.45
N GLN A 150 45.33 -30.76 6.94
CA GLN A 150 45.02 -29.54 7.68
C GLN A 150 44.27 -28.53 6.82
N GLU A 151 44.62 -28.41 5.54
CA GLU A 151 43.94 -27.49 4.62
C GLU A 151 42.51 -27.94 4.30
N ILE A 152 42.30 -29.25 4.09
CA ILE A 152 40.95 -29.83 3.91
C ILE A 152 40.09 -29.60 5.17
N LEU A 153 40.63 -29.86 6.36
CA LEU A 153 39.94 -29.62 7.63
C LEU A 153 39.54 -28.14 7.81
N ALA A 154 40.44 -27.22 7.46
CA ALA A 154 40.16 -25.78 7.51
C ALA A 154 39.05 -25.37 6.52
N LEU A 155 39.01 -25.96 5.33
CA LEU A 155 37.95 -25.73 4.34
C LEU A 155 36.60 -26.30 4.79
N GLU A 156 36.58 -27.51 5.37
CA GLU A 156 35.38 -28.14 5.91
C GLU A 156 34.79 -27.32 7.08
N ALA A 157 35.64 -26.79 7.96
CA ALA A 157 35.23 -25.88 9.04
C ALA A 157 34.59 -24.59 8.50
N LYS A 158 35.18 -23.98 7.47
CA LYS A 158 34.60 -22.78 6.80
C LYS A 158 33.24 -23.07 6.18
N ILE A 159 33.05 -24.23 5.56
CA ILE A 159 31.77 -24.64 4.99
C ILE A 159 30.71 -24.79 6.09
N LEU A 160 31.07 -25.41 7.21
CA LEU A 160 30.16 -25.60 8.34
C LEU A 160 29.70 -24.26 8.93
N GLU A 161 30.61 -23.29 9.06
CA GLU A 161 30.28 -21.95 9.54
C GLU A 161 29.34 -21.22 8.57
N LYS A 162 29.59 -21.31 7.26
CA LYS A 162 28.69 -20.77 6.23
C LYS A 162 27.30 -21.42 6.24
N ASP A 163 27.22 -22.72 6.50
CA ASP A 163 25.94 -23.44 6.63
C ASP A 163 25.17 -23.00 7.89
N LYS A 164 25.86 -22.71 9.00
CA LYS A 164 25.24 -22.13 10.21
C LYS A 164 24.73 -20.71 9.97
N GLU A 165 25.50 -19.86 9.29
CA GLU A 165 25.07 -18.52 8.91
C GLU A 165 23.81 -18.56 8.03
N LYS A 166 23.79 -19.45 7.02
CA LYS A 166 22.61 -19.64 6.15
C LYS A 166 21.38 -20.04 6.96
N ALA A 167 21.51 -21.05 7.83
CA ALA A 167 20.41 -21.52 8.68
C ALA A 167 19.86 -20.39 9.58
N LYS A 168 20.74 -19.56 10.17
CA LYS A 168 20.34 -18.40 10.96
C LYS A 168 19.53 -17.40 10.13
N THR A 169 19.99 -17.07 8.93
CA THR A 169 19.26 -16.15 8.03
C THR A 169 17.92 -16.70 7.56
N ASP A 170 17.81 -18.01 7.32
CA ASP A 170 16.55 -18.65 6.91
C ASP A 170 15.51 -18.59 8.03
N VAL A 171 15.94 -18.80 9.28
CA VAL A 171 15.09 -18.63 10.47
C VAL A 171 14.64 -17.18 10.63
N GLU A 172 15.57 -16.21 10.57
CA GLU A 172 15.24 -14.79 10.64
C GLU A 172 14.28 -14.34 9.52
N LEU A 173 14.46 -14.86 8.30
CA LEU A 173 13.56 -14.61 7.18
C LEU A 173 12.16 -15.17 7.44
N SER A 174 12.07 -16.39 7.96
CA SER A 174 10.78 -17.01 8.30
C SER A 174 10.03 -16.20 9.36
N ALA A 175 10.73 -15.70 10.37
CA ALA A 175 10.18 -14.86 11.43
C ALA A 175 9.70 -13.51 10.89
N ARG A 176 10.49 -12.83 10.04
CA ARG A 176 10.07 -11.57 9.40
C ARG A 176 8.87 -11.75 8.48
N ILE A 177 8.81 -12.84 7.70
CA ILE A 177 7.65 -13.14 6.86
C ILE A 177 6.38 -13.31 7.71
N GLN A 178 6.51 -13.97 8.87
CA GLN A 178 5.40 -14.13 9.80
C GLN A 178 4.94 -12.80 10.41
N GLU A 179 5.88 -11.95 10.85
CA GLU A 179 5.58 -10.60 11.37
C GLU A 179 4.86 -9.75 10.32
N ILE A 180 5.33 -9.77 9.06
CA ILE A 180 4.68 -9.00 7.98
C ILE A 180 3.27 -9.54 7.70
N LYS A 181 3.05 -10.86 7.75
CA LYS A 181 1.72 -11.45 7.61
C LYS A 181 0.76 -10.98 8.70
N GLU A 182 1.22 -10.90 9.94
CA GLU A 182 0.43 -10.41 11.07
C GLU A 182 0.11 -8.91 10.93
N LYS A 183 1.11 -8.10 10.55
CA LYS A 183 0.89 -6.67 10.26
C LYS A 183 -0.09 -6.45 9.09
N LYS A 184 -0.05 -7.29 8.05
CA LYS A 184 -1.02 -7.22 6.94
C LYS A 184 -2.46 -7.47 7.43
N LYS A 185 -2.67 -8.45 8.30
CA LYS A 185 -3.99 -8.69 8.93
C LYS A 185 -4.46 -7.50 9.76
N GLU A 186 -3.55 -6.88 10.51
CA GLU A 186 -3.86 -5.70 11.31
C GLU A 186 -4.26 -4.51 10.43
N ILE A 187 -3.53 -4.25 9.34
CA ILE A 187 -3.87 -3.21 8.37
C ILE A 187 -5.27 -3.46 7.79
N GLN A 188 -5.58 -4.69 7.38
CA GLN A 188 -6.91 -5.03 6.86
C GLN A 188 -8.03 -4.76 7.87
N ARG A 189 -7.81 -5.05 9.16
CA ARG A 189 -8.79 -4.72 10.21
C ARG A 189 -9.01 -3.22 10.35
N ARG A 190 -7.94 -2.42 10.29
CA ARG A 190 -8.03 -0.96 10.38
C ARG A 190 -8.66 -0.34 9.15
N GLU A 191 -8.39 -0.87 7.96
CA GLU A 191 -9.05 -0.44 6.72
C GLU A 191 -10.56 -0.66 6.80
N GLU A 192 -10.99 -1.78 7.36
CA GLU A 192 -12.42 -2.07 7.60
C GLU A 192 -13.03 -1.10 8.62
N GLU A 193 -12.32 -0.79 9.71
CA GLU A 193 -12.76 0.19 10.70
C GLU A 193 -12.92 1.60 10.10
N ILE A 194 -11.95 2.04 9.30
CA ILE A 194 -12.01 3.32 8.59
C ILE A 194 -13.21 3.34 7.64
N ARG A 195 -13.45 2.26 6.90
CA ARG A 195 -14.61 2.14 5.99
C ARG A 195 -15.94 2.35 6.73
N LEU A 196 -16.09 1.72 7.89
CA LEU A 196 -17.30 1.86 8.72
C LEU A 196 -17.45 3.27 9.30
N LEU A 197 -16.33 3.94 9.61
CA LEU A 197 -16.35 5.34 10.04
C LEU A 197 -16.73 6.29 8.92
N ASP A 198 -16.25 6.07 7.69
CA ASP A 198 -16.63 6.85 6.52
C ASP A 198 -18.14 6.73 6.24
N GLU A 199 -18.71 5.52 6.33
CA GLU A 199 -20.15 5.31 6.16
C GLU A 199 -20.98 6.06 7.23
N LYS A 200 -20.51 6.08 8.48
CA LYS A 200 -21.14 6.87 9.55
C LYS A 200 -21.04 8.37 9.29
N LEU A 201 -19.92 8.81 8.73
CA LEU A 201 -19.70 10.21 8.40
C LEU A 201 -20.64 10.66 7.29
N ASP A 202 -20.86 9.82 6.26
CA ASP A 202 -21.83 10.08 5.19
C ASP A 202 -23.25 10.21 5.74
N TRP A 203 -23.68 9.31 6.63
CA TRP A 203 -24.98 9.41 7.28
C TRP A 203 -25.14 10.70 8.09
N ALA A 204 -24.09 11.10 8.84
CA ALA A 204 -24.10 12.35 9.58
C ALA A 204 -24.15 13.58 8.65
N HIS A 205 -23.48 13.53 7.50
CA HIS A 205 -23.54 14.61 6.50
C HIS A 205 -24.95 14.78 5.92
N ASP A 206 -25.63 13.67 5.59
CA ASP A 206 -27.01 13.70 5.10
C ASP A 206 -27.97 14.28 6.15
N GLU A 207 -27.81 13.88 7.41
CA GLU A 207 -28.62 14.42 8.51
C GLU A 207 -28.39 15.93 8.70
N ILE A 208 -27.13 16.37 8.68
CA ILE A 208 -26.78 17.80 8.71
C ILE A 208 -27.40 18.56 7.52
N TYR A 209 -27.42 17.97 6.33
CA TYR A 209 -28.00 18.59 5.14
C TYR A 209 -29.52 18.79 5.29
N LEU A 210 -30.22 17.77 5.78
CA LEU A 210 -31.66 17.85 6.06
C LEU A 210 -31.97 18.91 7.13
N LEU A 211 -31.21 18.91 8.23
CA LEU A 211 -31.36 19.90 9.29
C LEU A 211 -31.12 21.33 8.80
N LYS A 212 -30.06 21.56 8.00
CA LYS A 212 -29.79 22.87 7.40
C LYS A 212 -30.93 23.35 6.49
N THR A 213 -31.54 22.44 5.75
CA THR A 213 -32.69 22.76 4.89
C THR A 213 -33.91 23.15 5.73
N GLY A 214 -34.20 22.38 6.78
CA GLY A 214 -35.29 22.70 7.72
C GLY A 214 -35.09 24.04 8.43
N ILE A 215 -33.87 24.36 8.87
CA ILE A 215 -33.55 25.67 9.47
C ILE A 215 -33.84 26.81 8.48
N ARG A 216 -33.42 26.67 7.21
CA ARG A 216 -33.68 27.68 6.17
C ARG A 216 -35.17 27.93 5.96
N GLU A 217 -35.98 26.87 5.92
CA GLU A 217 -37.44 26.99 5.79
C GLU A 217 -38.07 27.71 7.00
N LEU A 218 -37.57 27.44 8.21
CA LEU A 218 -38.03 28.12 9.42
C LEU A 218 -37.66 29.61 9.41
N GLU A 219 -36.46 29.96 8.95
CA GLU A 219 -36.02 31.35 8.80
C GLU A 219 -36.90 32.12 7.81
N GLU A 220 -37.27 31.51 6.67
CA GLU A 220 -38.21 32.12 5.71
C GLU A 220 -39.60 32.33 6.31
N ARG A 221 -40.11 31.33 7.05
CA ARG A 221 -41.40 31.47 7.75
C ARG A 221 -41.35 32.59 8.79
N LEU A 222 -40.27 32.70 9.55
CA LEU A 222 -40.07 33.75 10.55
C LEU A 222 -40.10 35.13 9.87
N LYS A 223 -39.33 35.30 8.79
CA LYS A 223 -39.30 36.54 8.01
C LYS A 223 -40.69 36.94 7.48
N ASN A 224 -41.46 35.97 6.99
CA ASN A 224 -42.82 36.22 6.51
C ASN A 224 -43.76 36.65 7.66
N GLN A 225 -43.63 36.06 8.84
CA GLN A 225 -44.41 36.47 10.02
C GLN A 225 -44.03 37.88 10.49
N GLU A 226 -42.74 38.23 10.50
CA GLU A 226 -42.28 39.58 10.84
C GLU A 226 -42.87 40.64 9.89
N ILE A 227 -42.92 40.36 8.59
CA ILE A 227 -43.56 41.24 7.61
C ILE A 227 -45.06 41.38 7.91
N ALA A 228 -45.75 40.27 8.19
CA ALA A 228 -47.18 40.29 8.52
C ALA A 228 -47.48 41.07 9.81
N ILE A 229 -46.61 40.99 10.81
CA ILE A 229 -46.70 41.79 12.03
C ILE A 229 -46.56 43.28 11.69
N LYS A 230 -45.51 43.66 10.95
CA LYS A 230 -45.29 45.06 10.54
C LYS A 230 -46.48 45.64 9.75
N GLU A 231 -47.08 44.85 8.86
CA GLU A 231 -48.24 45.30 8.09
C GLU A 231 -49.49 45.46 8.97
N ARG A 232 -49.68 44.55 9.94
CA ARG A 232 -50.76 44.66 10.93
C ARG A 232 -50.56 45.88 11.84
N ASP A 233 -49.34 46.14 12.28
CA ASP A 233 -49.00 47.32 13.08
C ASP A 233 -49.36 48.58 12.31
N ARG A 234 -48.90 48.71 11.05
CA ARG A 234 -49.28 49.82 10.16
C ARG A 234 -50.79 49.95 9.99
N ARG A 235 -51.52 48.84 9.85
CA ARG A 235 -52.98 48.88 9.72
C ARG A 235 -53.67 49.35 11.01
N ILE A 236 -53.15 48.96 12.17
CA ILE A 236 -53.62 49.45 13.47
C ILE A 236 -53.39 50.95 13.56
N GLU A 237 -52.22 51.44 13.13
CA GLU A 237 -51.91 52.87 13.02
C GLU A 237 -52.95 53.59 12.14
N GLU A 238 -53.14 53.17 10.89
CA GLU A 238 -54.15 53.76 9.97
C GLU A 238 -55.56 53.81 10.57
N LEU A 239 -56.00 52.72 11.24
CA LEU A 239 -57.31 52.66 11.87
C LEU A 239 -57.43 53.56 13.11
N MET A 240 -56.35 53.73 13.88
CA MET A 240 -56.31 54.68 15.00
C MET A 240 -56.39 56.12 14.51
N GLU A 241 -55.84 56.42 13.33
CA GLU A 241 -55.92 57.74 12.69
C GLU A 241 -57.33 58.01 12.14
N GLU A 242 -57.90 57.06 11.40
CA GLU A 242 -59.26 57.15 10.85
C GLU A 242 -60.31 57.43 11.94
N LYS A 243 -60.20 56.77 13.09
CA LYS A 243 -61.13 56.95 14.21
C LYS A 243 -60.80 58.15 15.10
N GLY A 244 -59.75 58.92 14.81
CA GLY A 244 -59.28 60.03 15.65
C GLY A 244 -58.75 59.59 17.02
N LEU A 245 -58.46 58.30 17.20
CA LEU A 245 -58.03 57.72 18.47
C LEU A 245 -56.57 58.01 18.82
N TYR A 246 -55.72 58.44 17.89
CA TYR A 246 -54.31 58.74 18.19
C TYR A 246 -54.13 59.78 19.28
N SER A 247 -54.91 60.87 19.24
CA SER A 247 -54.86 61.90 20.28
C SER A 247 -55.35 61.34 21.61
N SER A 248 -56.45 60.58 21.61
CA SER A 248 -57.04 60.04 22.84
C SER A 248 -56.17 58.95 23.49
N PHE A 249 -55.53 58.10 22.68
CA PHE A 249 -54.67 57.01 23.15
C PHE A 249 -53.30 57.50 23.62
N ALA A 250 -52.70 58.50 22.95
CA ALA A 250 -51.46 59.13 23.41
C ALA A 250 -51.65 59.83 24.77
N HIS A 251 -52.77 60.54 24.97
CA HIS A 251 -53.12 61.11 26.28
C HIS A 251 -53.31 60.01 27.34
N PHE A 252 -53.95 58.88 27.00
CA PHE A 252 -54.10 57.73 27.90
C PHE A 252 -52.77 57.06 28.26
N LEU A 253 -51.86 56.91 27.31
CA LEU A 253 -50.56 56.27 27.54
C LEU A 253 -49.64 57.18 28.39
N ILE A 254 -49.64 58.49 28.11
CA ILE A 254 -48.97 59.48 28.96
C ILE A 254 -49.58 59.45 30.37
N PHE A 255 -50.91 59.42 30.49
CA PHE A 255 -51.59 59.33 31.78
C PHE A 255 -51.28 58.02 32.53
N ALA A 256 -51.20 56.88 31.83
CA ALA A 256 -50.86 55.58 32.40
C ALA A 256 -49.40 55.50 32.87
N ILE A 257 -48.46 56.06 32.11
CA ILE A 257 -47.04 56.14 32.49
C ILE A 257 -46.87 57.09 33.69
N VAL A 258 -47.51 58.27 33.64
CA VAL A 258 -47.46 59.26 34.73
C VAL A 258 -48.10 58.70 36.00
N SER A 259 -49.26 58.04 35.92
CA SER A 259 -49.90 57.41 37.07
C SER A 259 -49.12 56.21 37.61
N GLY A 260 -48.51 55.39 36.74
CA GLY A 260 -47.60 54.33 37.13
C GLY A 260 -46.35 54.83 37.87
N LEU A 261 -45.72 55.90 37.35
CA LEU A 261 -44.58 56.57 38.00
C LEU A 261 -44.97 57.19 39.35
N ILE A 262 -46.14 57.81 39.45
CA ILE A 262 -46.66 58.35 40.72
C ILE A 262 -46.93 57.21 41.72
N ALA A 263 -47.55 56.10 41.28
CA ALA A 263 -47.79 54.94 42.14
C ALA A 263 -46.49 54.32 42.67
N LEU A 264 -45.43 54.26 41.85
CA LEU A 264 -44.10 53.82 42.26
C LEU A 264 -43.41 54.81 43.21
N SER A 265 -43.64 56.11 43.07
CA SER A 265 -43.10 57.15 43.97
C SER A 265 -43.81 57.25 45.32
N VAL A 266 -45.08 56.83 45.40
CA VAL A 266 -45.88 56.81 46.64
C VAL A 266 -45.70 55.48 47.40
N SER A 267 -45.16 54.45 46.74
CA SER A 267 -44.89 53.13 47.32
C SER A 267 -43.47 52.98 47.90
N ASN A 268 -42.70 54.07 48.05
CA ASN A 268 -41.38 54.15 48.69
C ASN A 268 -41.40 55.09 49.89
#